data_AF-A0A8K1FRK2-F1
#
_entry.id   AF-A0A8K1FRK2-F1
#
_cell.length_a   1.000
_cell.length_b   1.000
_cell.length_c   1.000
_cell.angle_alpha   90.00
_cell.angle_beta   90.00
_cell.angle_gamma   90.00
#
_symmetry.space_group_name_H-M   'P 1'
#
loop_
_entity.id
_entity.type
_entity.pdbx_description
1 polymer ?
#
loop_
_entity_poly.entity_id
_entity_poly.type
_entity_poly.pdbx_seq_one_letter_code
_entity_poly.pdbx_strand_id
1 'polypeptide(L)' 'MKCEICEEDIAFFTCRLCSRQVCHADYVNGICKVCEMSLCKVCNKNLAIGSCEICGEIICEECTAYFDGARRICKKCYVK' A
#
# COMPACT_ATOMS: atom_id res chain seq x y z
N MET A 1 23.20 10.08 1.75
CA MET A 1 22.25 10.03 0.63
C MET A 1 20.97 10.73 1.09
N LYS A 2 20.27 11.44 0.20
CA LYS A 2 19.00 12.11 0.53
C LYS A 2 17.84 11.11 0.55
N CYS A 3 16.79 11.43 1.30
CA CYS A 3 15.53 10.68 1.31
C CYS A 3 14.93 10.61 -0.10
N GLU A 4 14.56 9.42 -0.56
CA GLU A 4 13.92 9.21 -1.86
C GLU A 4 12.42 9.60 -1.89
N ILE A 5 11.88 10.13 -0.79
CA ILE A 5 10.48 10.61 -0.72
C ILE A 5 10.45 12.14 -0.64
N CYS A 6 11.09 12.73 0.38
CA CYS A 6 11.06 14.18 0.56
C CYS A 6 12.19 14.92 -0.18
N GLU A 7 13.26 14.24 -0.61
CA GLU A 7 14.45 14.83 -1.27
C GLU A 7 15.18 15.94 -0.48
N GLU A 8 14.78 16.18 0.76
CA GLU A 8 15.31 17.21 1.65
C GLU A 8 16.21 16.60 2.72
N ASP A 9 15.65 15.71 3.53
CA ASP A 9 16.33 15.09 4.68
C ASP A 9 17.35 14.01 4.29
N ILE A 10 18.24 13.70 5.23
CA ILE A 10 19.17 12.58 5.10
C ILE A 10 18.41 11.26 5.27
N ALA A 11 18.68 10.29 4.38
CA ALA A 11 18.13 8.95 4.49
C ALA A 11 18.91 8.13 5.53
N PHE A 12 18.17 7.49 6.44
CA PHE A 12 18.72 6.66 7.51
C PHE A 12 18.18 5.22 7.48
N PHE A 13 17.05 4.99 6.82
CA PHE A 13 16.34 3.71 6.84
C PHE A 13 16.12 3.17 5.43
N THR A 14 16.10 1.85 5.29
CA THR A 14 15.72 1.17 4.04
C THR A 14 14.36 0.51 4.21
N CYS A 15 13.42 0.81 3.31
CA CYS A 15 12.09 0.19 3.30
C CYS A 15 12.20 -1.30 2.97
N ARG A 16 11.67 -2.18 3.81
CA ARG A 16 11.71 -3.64 3.56
C ARG A 16 10.83 -4.13 2.40
N LEU A 17 9.94 -3.29 1.87
CA LEU A 17 9.00 -3.64 0.79
C LEU A 17 9.46 -3.17 -0.59
N CYS A 18 9.92 -1.93 -0.72
CA CYS A 18 10.33 -1.34 -2.00
C CYS A 18 11.80 -0.95 -2.06
N SER A 19 12.57 -1.20 -1.00
CA SER A 19 14.00 -0.91 -0.90
C SER A 19 14.42 0.57 -0.98
N ARG A 20 13.46 1.52 -1.02
CA ARG A 20 13.76 2.96 -0.92
C ARG A 20 14.49 3.31 0.37
N GLN A 21 15.49 4.18 0.27
CA GLN A 21 16.17 4.83 1.37
C GLN A 21 15.40 6.10 1.78
N VAL A 22 14.99 6.16 3.04
CA VAL A 22 14.10 7.21 3.56
C VAL A 22 14.60 7.80 4.87
N CYS A 23 14.20 9.04 5.15
CA CYS A 23 14.48 9.70 6.43
C CYS A 23 13.54 9.17 7.54
N HIS A 24 13.78 9.60 8.78
CA HIS A 24 12.95 9.21 9.93
C HIS A 24 11.49 9.64 9.78
N ALA A 25 11.24 10.81 9.16
CA ALA A 25 9.88 11.30 8.97
C ALA A 25 9.07 10.42 8.02
N ASP A 26 9.70 9.76 7.05
CA ASP A 26 9.04 8.92 6.05
C ASP A 26 9.14 7.42 6.30
N TYR A 27 9.65 7.03 7.48
CA TYR A 27 9.76 5.64 7.90
C TYR A 27 8.75 5.30 9.00
N VAL A 28 7.96 4.25 8.78
CA VAL A 28 6.89 3.82 9.68
C VAL A 28 6.81 2.29 9.71
N ASN A 29 6.80 1.69 10.90
CA ASN A 29 6.61 0.24 11.09
C ASN A 29 7.49 -0.66 10.18
N GLY A 30 8.74 -0.26 9.94
CA GLY A 30 9.68 -1.04 9.12
C GLY A 30 9.58 -0.79 7.61
N ILE A 31 8.68 0.09 7.15
CA ILE A 31 8.43 0.42 5.74
C ILE A 31 8.41 1.93 5.53
N CYS A 32 8.44 2.39 4.29
CA CYS A 32 8.23 3.81 4.00
C CYS A 32 6.73 4.17 4.04
N LYS A 33 6.41 5.44 4.31
CA LYS A 33 5.04 5.97 4.30
C LYS A 33 4.28 5.67 3.02
N VAL A 34 4.94 5.74 1.85
CA VAL A 34 4.30 5.43 0.56
C VAL A 34 3.82 3.98 0.52
N CYS A 35 4.64 3.03 0.99
CA CYS A 35 4.23 1.62 1.08
C CYS A 35 3.10 1.43 2.09
N GLU A 36 3.15 2.10 3.24
CA GLU A 36 2.09 2.05 4.26
C GLU A 36 0.74 2.51 3.69
N MET A 37 0.72 3.66 3.01
CA MET A 37 -0.47 4.20 2.37
C MET A 37 -1.01 3.30 1.24
N SER A 38 -0.14 2.49 0.65
CA SER A 38 -0.46 1.57 -0.45
C SER A 38 -0.87 0.18 0.02
N LEU A 39 -0.89 -0.09 1.33
CA LEU A 39 -1.36 -1.37 1.85
C LEU A 39 -2.85 -1.56 1.61
N CYS A 40 -3.24 -2.80 1.33
CA CYS A 40 -4.62 -3.20 1.20
C CYS A 40 -5.41 -2.86 2.47
N LYS A 41 -6.51 -2.12 2.32
CA LYS A 41 -7.36 -1.65 3.42
C LYS A 41 -8.26 -2.75 4.01
N VAL A 42 -8.20 -3.96 3.43
CA VAL A 42 -8.87 -5.15 3.96
C VAL A 42 -7.95 -5.93 4.91
N CYS A 43 -6.69 -6.18 4.53
CA CYS A 43 -5.78 -7.02 5.31
C CYS A 43 -4.60 -6.28 5.97
N ASN A 44 -4.27 -5.06 5.53
CA ASN A 44 -3.10 -4.27 5.97
C ASN A 44 -1.76 -5.02 5.89
N LYS A 45 -1.64 -6.00 4.97
CA LYS A 45 -0.43 -6.84 4.80
C LYS A 45 0.17 -6.73 3.42
N ASN A 46 -0.64 -6.89 2.38
CA ASN A 46 -0.20 -6.90 0.99
C ASN A 46 -0.40 -5.51 0.36
N LEU A 47 0.45 -5.15 -0.60
CA LEU A 47 0.25 -3.95 -1.42
C LEU A 47 -1.04 -4.09 -2.25
N ALA A 48 -1.77 -2.99 -2.38
CA ALA A 48 -2.96 -2.95 -3.20
C ALA A 48 -2.62 -2.97 -4.69
N ILE A 49 -3.50 -3.59 -5.48
CA ILE A 49 -3.38 -3.70 -6.95
C ILE A 49 -4.49 -2.94 -7.69
N GLY A 50 -5.43 -2.37 -6.96
CA GLY A 50 -6.57 -1.62 -7.48
C GLY A 50 -7.53 -1.23 -6.35
N SER A 51 -8.65 -0.63 -6.72
CA SER A 51 -9.72 -0.23 -5.80
C SER A 51 -10.94 -1.14 -5.91
N CYS A 52 -11.73 -1.22 -4.85
CA CYS A 52 -13.04 -1.85 -4.88
C CYS A 52 -14.06 -0.91 -5.54
N GLU A 53 -14.81 -1.40 -6.53
CA GLU A 53 -15.85 -0.61 -7.23
C GLU A 53 -17.04 -0.21 -6.33
N ILE A 54 -17.23 -0.89 -5.21
CA ILE A 54 -18.35 -0.64 -4.29
C ILE A 54 -17.98 0.35 -3.19
N CYS A 55 -16.84 0.15 -2.51
CA CYS A 55 -16.45 1.00 -1.37
C CYS A 55 -15.29 1.97 -1.67
N GLY A 56 -14.66 1.90 -2.83
CA GLY A 56 -13.53 2.75 -3.21
C GLY A 56 -12.18 2.39 -2.56
N GLU A 57 -12.19 1.55 -1.53
CA GLU A 57 -10.97 1.16 -0.81
C GLU A 57 -9.97 0.41 -1.69
N ILE A 58 -8.68 0.67 -1.50
CA ILE A 58 -7.61 -0.04 -2.21
C ILE A 58 -7.46 -1.47 -1.66
N ILE A 59 -7.37 -2.44 -2.56
CA ILE A 59 -7.37 -3.87 -2.25
C ILE A 59 -6.26 -4.63 -2.98
N CYS A 60 -5.71 -5.64 -2.30
CA CYS A 60 -4.79 -6.60 -2.91
C CYS A 60 -5.55 -7.71 -3.64
N GLU A 61 -4.80 -8.49 -4.41
CA GLU A 61 -5.32 -9.65 -5.14
C GLU A 61 -6.04 -10.64 -4.22
N GLU A 62 -5.42 -11.03 -3.11
CA GLU A 62 -6.00 -11.98 -2.15
C GLU A 62 -7.29 -11.49 -1.49
N CYS A 63 -7.50 -10.17 -1.41
CA CYS A 63 -8.70 -9.58 -0.82
C CYS A 63 -9.79 -9.25 -1.85
N THR A 64 -9.52 -9.51 -3.14
CA THR A 64 -10.49 -9.42 -4.22
C THR A 64 -11.33 -10.70 -4.26
N ALA A 65 -12.65 -10.57 -4.19
CA ALA A 65 -13.60 -11.69 -4.25
C ALA A 65 -14.15 -11.89 -5.67
N TYR A 66 -14.27 -10.80 -6.43
CA TYR A 66 -14.74 -10.82 -7.81
C TYR A 66 -13.88 -9.90 -8.66
N PHE A 67 -13.51 -10.39 -9.84
CA PHE A 67 -12.77 -9.65 -10.85
C PHE A 67 -13.19 -10.10 -12.25
N ASP A 68 -13.61 -9.15 -13.11
CA ASP A 68 -14.02 -9.40 -14.50
C ASP A 68 -13.07 -8.80 -15.55
N GLY A 69 -11.86 -8.42 -15.14
CA GLY A 69 -10.91 -7.70 -16.00
C GLY A 69 -11.00 -6.18 -15.86
N ALA A 70 -12.18 -5.63 -15.59
CA ALA A 70 -12.40 -4.19 -15.42
C ALA A 70 -12.67 -3.82 -13.95
N ARG A 71 -13.56 -4.55 -13.30
CA ARG A 71 -14.09 -4.25 -11.98
C ARG A 71 -13.52 -5.20 -10.95
N ARG A 72 -13.09 -4.65 -9.81
CA ARG A 72 -12.68 -5.43 -8.63
C ARG A 72 -13.65 -5.19 -7.49
N ILE A 73 -14.10 -6.26 -6.83
CA ILE A 73 -14.96 -6.18 -5.65
C ILE A 73 -14.27 -6.89 -4.50
N CYS A 74 -14.14 -6.20 -3.36
CA CYS A 74 -13.49 -6.76 -2.18
C CYS A 74 -14.37 -7.79 -1.47
N LYS A 75 -13.73 -8.70 -0.72
CA LYS A 75 -14.41 -9.69 0.12
C LYS A 75 -15.42 -9.09 1.10
N LYS A 76 -15.17 -7.88 1.63
CA LYS A 76 -16.11 -7.21 2.54
C LYS A 76 -17.41 -6.78 1.86
N CYS A 77 -17.36 -6.43 0.57
CA CYS A 77 -18.52 -5.97 -0.19
C CYS A 77 -19.24 -7.10 -0.92
N TYR A 78 -18.53 -8.14 -1.34
CA TYR A 78 -19.12 -9.26 -2.09
C TYR A 78 -20.04 -10.15 -1.23
N VAL A 79 -19.81 -10.18 0.08
CA VAL A 79 -20.61 -10.98 1.04
C VAL A 79 -21.87 -10.23 1.51
N LYS A 80 -22.03 -8.95 1.13
CA LYS A 80 -23.24 -8.16 1.40
C LYS A 80 -24.28 -8.38 0.30
#